data_AF-A0A3C1Z0Y4-F1
#
_entry.id   AF-A0A3C1Z0Y4-F1
#
_cell.length_a   1.000
_cell.length_b   1.000
_cell.length_c   1.000
_cell.angle_alpha   90.00
_cell.angle_beta   90.00
_cell.angle_gamma   90.00
#
_symmetry.space_group_name_H-M   'P 1'
#
loop_
_entity.id
_entity.type
_entity.pdbx_description
1 polymer ?
#
loop_
_entity_poly.entity_id
_entity_poly.type
_entity_poly.pdbx_seq_one_letter_code
_entity_poly.pdbx_strand_id
1 'polypeptide(L)'
;MNTLVAMYTGSEGWEQQLAGFVLVQKGVASANSEAGSFDPYVGQILLVRSLYDRGDWNGTYLAMNRFMDMLEVREGGIPAMSADATWNYCYEVTPPALHDVKRHKQWWDKTVNWEKFFWEE
;
A
#
# COMPACT_ATOMS: atom_id res chain seq x y z
N MET A 1 32.45 12.43 -6.03
CA MET A 1 31.68 11.55 -5.14
C MET A 1 30.33 11.31 -5.79
N ASN A 2 30.16 10.17 -6.46
CA ASN A 2 28.88 9.75 -7.02
C ASN A 2 28.49 8.46 -6.29
N THR A 3 27.86 8.62 -5.14
CA THR A 3 27.44 7.52 -4.26
C THR A 3 25.93 7.64 -4.02
N LEU A 4 25.14 7.64 -5.09
CA LEU A 4 23.67 7.64 -5.00
C LEU A 4 23.01 6.50 -5.81
N VAL A 5 23.82 5.59 -6.37
CA VAL A 5 23.30 4.43 -7.14
C VAL A 5 23.64 3.11 -6.45
N ALA A 6 23.93 3.13 -5.15
CA ALA A 6 24.15 1.92 -4.36
C ALA A 6 23.08 1.80 -3.27
N MET A 7 22.25 0.75 -3.42
CA MET A 7 21.45 0.08 -2.38
C MET A 7 20.05 0.62 -2.07
N TYR A 8 19.05 0.09 -2.78
CA TYR A 8 17.73 -0.22 -2.18
C TYR A 8 17.46 -1.73 -2.33
N THR A 9 18.47 -2.55 -2.04
CA THR A 9 18.33 -4.00 -1.88
C THR A 9 18.27 -4.30 -0.39
N GLY A 10 17.14 -3.92 0.25
CA GLY A 10 16.89 -4.12 1.66
C GLY A 10 15.50 -3.63 2.03
N SER A 11 14.92 -4.17 3.11
CA SER A 11 13.66 -3.74 3.70
C SER A 11 13.69 -2.31 4.29
N GLU A 12 14.64 -1.47 3.90
CA GLU A 12 14.84 -0.13 4.44
C GLU A 12 14.07 0.89 3.60
N GLY A 13 13.34 1.80 4.26
CA GLY A 13 12.58 2.86 3.60
C GLY A 13 11.28 2.40 2.90
N TRP A 14 10.80 1.19 3.18
CA TRP A 14 9.55 0.67 2.62
C TRP A 14 8.35 1.54 2.99
N GLU A 15 8.36 2.12 4.20
CA GLU A 15 7.30 3.00 4.70
C GLU A 15 7.27 4.31 3.92
N GLN A 16 8.45 4.83 3.53
CA GLN A 16 8.55 6.02 2.69
C GLN A 16 8.11 5.73 1.26
N GLN A 17 8.46 4.56 0.72
CA GLN A 17 8.00 4.11 -0.60
C GLN A 17 6.47 4.01 -0.64
N LEU A 18 5.86 3.34 0.36
CA LEU A 18 4.40 3.20 0.44
C LEU A 18 3.71 4.55 0.61
N ALA A 19 4.25 5.46 1.44
CA ALA A 19 3.73 6.82 1.57
C ALA A 19 3.77 7.58 0.25
N GLY A 20 4.90 7.51 -0.46
CA GLY A 20 5.06 8.12 -1.78
C GLY A 20 4.05 7.57 -2.78
N PHE A 21 3.80 6.27 -2.77
CA PHE A 21 2.85 5.64 -3.68
C PHE A 21 1.41 6.07 -3.41
N VAL A 22 0.98 6.21 -2.15
CA VAL A 22 -0.35 6.76 -1.82
C VAL A 22 -0.51 8.18 -2.37
N LEU A 23 0.52 9.02 -2.32
CA LEU A 23 0.49 10.36 -2.89
C LEU A 23 0.43 10.34 -4.42
N VAL A 24 1.12 9.40 -5.07
CA VAL A 24 1.01 9.18 -6.52
C VAL A 24 -0.43 8.78 -6.88
N GLN A 25 -1.05 7.85 -6.15
CA GLN A 25 -2.43 7.44 -6.40
C GLN A 25 -3.43 8.58 -6.16
N LYS A 26 -3.21 9.41 -5.14
CA LYS A 26 -3.96 10.67 -4.95
C LYS A 26 -3.85 11.58 -6.18
N GLY A 27 -2.64 11.71 -6.73
CA GLY A 27 -2.39 12.49 -7.95
C GLY A 27 -3.08 11.93 -9.18
N VAL A 28 -3.05 10.61 -9.38
CA VAL A 28 -3.74 9.91 -10.48
C VAL A 28 -5.26 10.13 -10.40
N ALA A 29 -5.86 9.87 -9.24
CA ALA A 29 -7.29 10.09 -9.03
C ALA A 29 -7.69 11.55 -9.29
N SER A 30 -6.88 12.50 -8.81
CA SER A 30 -7.10 13.93 -9.04
C SER A 30 -7.02 14.31 -10.52
N ALA A 31 -6.04 13.77 -11.26
CA ALA A 31 -5.89 14.01 -12.69
C ALA A 31 -7.08 13.47 -13.50
N ASN A 32 -7.70 12.39 -13.02
CA ASN A 32 -8.90 11.79 -13.62
C ASN A 32 -10.22 12.43 -13.13
N SER A 33 -10.18 13.46 -12.28
CA SER A 33 -11.36 14.06 -11.64
C SER A 33 -12.19 13.07 -10.84
N GLU A 34 -11.55 12.05 -10.26
CA GLU A 34 -12.21 11.05 -9.43
C GLU A 34 -12.37 11.58 -7.99
N ALA A 35 -13.53 11.32 -7.40
CA ALA A 35 -13.82 11.70 -6.03
C ALA A 35 -13.10 10.78 -5.01
N GLY A 36 -12.96 11.26 -3.77
CA GLY A 36 -12.45 10.48 -2.65
C GLY A 36 -11.37 11.22 -1.87
N SER A 37 -11.18 10.83 -0.61
CA SER A 37 -10.14 11.39 0.25
C SER A 37 -9.04 10.38 0.54
N PHE A 38 -7.81 10.75 0.17
CA PHE A 38 -6.60 9.98 0.48
C PHE A 38 -5.98 10.36 1.83
N ASP A 39 -6.48 11.41 2.48
CA ASP A 39 -5.89 11.94 3.72
C ASP A 39 -5.89 10.91 4.88
N PRO A 40 -6.93 10.05 5.06
CA PRO A 40 -6.87 8.97 6.05
C PRO A 40 -5.72 8.01 5.82
N TYR A 41 -5.43 7.66 4.56
CA TYR A 41 -4.34 6.74 4.20
C TYR A 41 -2.97 7.34 4.48
N VAL A 42 -2.79 8.62 4.17
CA VAL A 42 -1.55 9.35 4.50
C VAL A 42 -1.35 9.38 6.01
N GLY A 43 -2.39 9.71 6.78
CA GLY A 43 -2.33 9.70 8.24
C GLY A 43 -1.97 8.32 8.81
N GLN A 44 -2.56 7.26 8.26
CA GLN A 44 -2.28 5.89 8.69
C GLN A 44 -0.83 5.47 8.40
N ILE A 45 -0.28 5.81 7.23
CA ILE A 45 1.13 5.47 6.92
C ILE A 45 2.10 6.29 7.80
N LEU A 46 1.78 7.54 8.11
CA LEU A 46 2.59 8.33 9.06
C LEU A 46 2.61 7.69 10.46
N LEU A 47 1.49 7.12 10.91
CA LEU A 47 1.44 6.35 12.15
C LEU A 47 2.30 5.07 12.06
N VAL A 48 2.17 4.31 10.97
CA VAL A 48 3.00 3.12 10.71
C VAL A 48 4.49 3.46 10.79
N ARG A 49 4.93 4.50 10.09
CA ARG A 49 6.31 4.97 10.11
C ARG A 49 6.75 5.34 11.53
N SER A 50 5.92 6.12 12.25
CA SER A 50 6.25 6.50 13.62
C SER A 50 6.40 5.31 14.57
N LEU A 51 5.64 4.23 14.37
CA LEU A 51 5.73 2.99 15.16
C LEU A 51 6.94 2.14 14.76
N TYR A 52 7.25 2.10 13.46
CA TYR A 52 8.41 1.38 12.93
C TYR A 52 9.72 2.04 13.39
N ASP A 53 9.83 3.37 13.28
CA ASP A 53 11.03 4.15 13.63
C ASP A 53 11.41 4.02 15.11
N ARG A 54 10.43 3.77 15.99
CA ARG A 54 10.64 3.54 17.44
C ARG A 54 10.84 2.07 17.81
N GLY A 55 10.86 1.17 16.83
CA GLY A 55 10.99 -0.27 17.04
C GLY A 55 9.76 -0.96 17.64
N ASP A 56 8.58 -0.33 17.56
CA ASP A 56 7.32 -0.95 18.00
C ASP A 56 6.78 -1.87 16.90
N TRP A 57 7.34 -3.08 16.82
CA TRP A 57 7.00 -4.05 15.77
C TRP A 57 5.54 -4.50 15.82
N ASN A 58 4.98 -4.71 17.02
CA ASN A 58 3.59 -5.12 17.17
C ASN A 58 2.64 -3.98 16.80
N GLY A 59 2.93 -2.75 17.25
CA GLY A 59 2.17 -1.57 16.85
C GLY A 59 2.22 -1.36 15.33
N THR A 60 3.40 -1.52 14.72
CA THR A 60 3.58 -1.42 13.26
C THR A 60 2.73 -2.45 12.54
N TYR A 61 2.75 -3.72 12.99
CA TYR A 61 1.95 -4.79 12.41
C TYR A 61 0.44 -4.47 12.47
N LEU A 62 -0.05 -4.04 13.62
CA LEU A 62 -1.46 -3.69 13.79
C LEU A 62 -1.85 -2.48 12.92
N ALA A 63 -1.00 -1.46 12.86
CA ALA A 63 -1.24 -0.27 12.05
C ALA A 63 -1.22 -0.59 10.54
N MET A 64 -0.35 -1.48 10.07
CA MET A 64 -0.33 -1.92 8.68
C MET A 64 -1.55 -2.74 8.32
N ASN A 65 -2.00 -3.65 9.18
CA ASN A 65 -3.23 -4.40 8.92
C ASN A 65 -4.47 -3.48 8.94
N ARG A 66 -4.47 -2.42 9.75
CA ARG A 66 -5.49 -1.37 9.67
C ARG A 66 -5.44 -0.62 8.34
N PHE A 67 -4.25 -0.29 7.83
CA PHE A 67 -4.10 0.30 6.51
C PHE A 67 -4.71 -0.59 5.41
N MET A 68 -4.49 -1.91 5.51
CA MET A 68 -5.15 -2.89 4.63
C MET A 68 -6.68 -2.87 4.78
N ASP A 69 -7.22 -2.84 6.00
CA ASP A 69 -8.68 -2.72 6.22
C ASP A 69 -9.26 -1.50 5.48
N MET A 70 -8.56 -0.35 5.56
CA MET A 70 -8.98 0.90 4.92
C MET A 70 -9.02 0.76 3.40
N LEU A 71 -8.07 0.04 2.80
CA LEU A 71 -8.05 -0.21 1.35
C LEU A 71 -9.22 -1.10 0.92
N GLU A 72 -9.49 -2.18 1.65
CA GLU A 72 -10.57 -3.11 1.32
C GLU A 72 -11.94 -2.43 1.30
N VAL A 73 -12.20 -1.56 2.28
CA VAL A 73 -13.47 -0.82 2.37
C VAL A 73 -13.46 0.50 1.60
N ARG A 74 -12.34 0.86 0.97
CA ARG A 74 -12.12 2.13 0.28
C ARG A 74 -12.53 3.32 1.14
N GLU A 75 -12.05 3.33 2.38
CA GLU A 75 -12.30 4.40 3.34
C GLU A 75 -12.06 5.78 2.73
N GLY A 76 -12.95 6.74 2.97
CA GLY A 76 -12.88 8.05 2.30
C GLY A 76 -13.35 8.04 0.84
N GLY A 77 -13.83 6.90 0.33
CA GLY A 77 -14.46 6.78 -0.99
C GLY A 77 -13.47 6.86 -2.15
N ILE A 78 -12.23 6.40 -1.97
CA ILE A 78 -11.22 6.43 -3.04
C ILE A 78 -11.59 5.49 -4.21
N PRO A 79 -11.10 5.76 -5.44
CA PRO A 79 -11.36 4.90 -6.59
C PRO A 79 -10.88 3.48 -6.38
N ALA A 80 -11.63 2.52 -6.93
CA ALA A 80 -11.30 1.10 -6.87
C ALA A 80 -9.88 0.81 -7.38
N MET A 81 -9.56 1.38 -8.55
CA MET A 81 -8.25 1.20 -9.18
C MET A 81 -7.11 1.72 -8.30
N SER A 82 -7.28 2.86 -7.64
CA SER A 82 -6.28 3.40 -6.71
C SER A 82 -6.13 2.54 -5.45
N ALA A 83 -7.23 2.01 -4.91
CA ALA A 83 -7.20 1.11 -3.77
C ALA A 83 -6.47 -0.20 -4.12
N ASP A 84 -6.81 -0.82 -5.25
CA ASP A 84 -6.21 -2.08 -5.71
C ASP A 84 -4.73 -1.90 -6.06
N ALA A 85 -4.35 -0.80 -6.72
CA ALA A 85 -2.96 -0.48 -6.99
C ALA A 85 -2.15 -0.30 -5.69
N THR A 86 -2.72 0.39 -4.70
CA THR A 86 -2.08 0.59 -3.40
C THR A 86 -1.97 -0.73 -2.62
N TRP A 87 -2.98 -1.58 -2.71
CA TRP A 87 -2.97 -2.93 -2.13
C TRP A 87 -1.84 -3.79 -2.68
N ASN A 88 -1.67 -3.80 -4.00
CA ASN A 88 -0.59 -4.56 -4.65
C ASN A 88 0.77 -4.03 -4.25
N TYR A 89 0.96 -2.72 -4.27
CA TYR A 89 2.23 -2.12 -3.88
C TYR A 89 2.55 -2.35 -2.39
N CYS A 90 1.54 -2.33 -1.52
CA CYS A 90 1.67 -2.68 -0.11
C CYS A 90 2.26 -4.09 0.07
N TYR A 91 1.80 -5.08 -0.70
CA TYR A 91 2.36 -6.44 -0.70
C TYR A 91 3.82 -6.47 -1.16
N GLU A 92 4.17 -5.68 -2.18
CA GLU A 92 5.51 -5.68 -2.77
C GLU A 92 6.57 -5.09 -1.83
N VAL A 93 6.26 -3.98 -1.15
CA VAL A 93 7.27 -3.23 -0.39
C VAL A 93 7.27 -3.53 1.10
N THR A 94 6.13 -3.93 1.68
CA THR A 94 6.04 -4.12 3.13
C THR A 94 6.73 -5.42 3.55
N PRO A 95 7.61 -5.40 4.56
CA PRO A 95 8.19 -6.63 5.10
C PRO A 95 7.09 -7.65 5.50
N PRO A 96 7.21 -8.94 5.11
CA PRO A 96 6.21 -9.97 5.42
C PRO A 96 5.88 -10.13 6.91
N ALA A 97 6.80 -9.78 7.80
CA ALA A 97 6.58 -9.84 9.24
C ALA A 97 5.69 -8.71 9.80
N LEU A 98 5.39 -7.69 8.98
CA LEU A 98 4.68 -6.48 9.41
C LEU A 98 3.26 -6.36 8.86
N HIS A 99 2.75 -7.38 8.14
CA HIS A 99 1.37 -7.40 7.67
C HIS A 99 0.88 -8.83 7.38
N ASP A 100 -0.44 -9.04 7.23
CA ASP A 100 -0.98 -10.34 6.85
C ASP A 100 -0.83 -10.60 5.34
N VAL A 101 0.26 -11.26 4.97
CA VAL A 101 0.56 -11.66 3.58
C VAL A 101 -0.52 -12.57 2.98
N LYS A 102 -1.18 -13.42 3.78
CA LYS A 102 -2.23 -14.31 3.25
C LYS A 102 -3.45 -13.52 2.81
N ARG A 103 -3.72 -12.40 3.47
CA ARG A 103 -4.83 -11.53 3.17
C ARG A 103 -4.73 -10.94 1.75
N HIS A 104 -3.54 -10.59 1.29
CA HIS A 104 -3.32 -10.15 -0.09
C HIS A 104 -3.81 -11.18 -1.12
N LYS A 105 -3.47 -12.46 -0.90
CA LYS A 105 -3.91 -13.56 -1.78
C LYS A 105 -5.44 -13.71 -1.79
N GLN A 106 -6.05 -13.69 -0.61
CA GLN A 106 -7.51 -13.77 -0.48
C GLN A 106 -8.24 -12.61 -1.16
N TRP A 107 -7.63 -11.41 -1.19
CA TRP A 107 -8.17 -10.28 -1.93
C TRP A 107 -8.11 -10.50 -3.45
N TRP A 108 -6.98 -10.97 -3.98
CA TRP A 108 -6.85 -11.25 -5.41
C TRP A 108 -7.82 -12.34 -5.87
N ASP A 109 -8.02 -13.40 -5.08
CA ASP A 109 -9.01 -14.44 -5.39
C ASP A 109 -10.44 -13.90 -5.52
N LYS A 110 -10.76 -12.80 -4.82
CA LYS A 110 -12.09 -12.15 -4.87
C LYS A 110 -12.22 -11.12 -5.98
N THR A 111 -11.13 -10.47 -6.36
CA THR A 111 -11.14 -9.24 -7.17
C THR A 111 -10.57 -9.43 -8.58
N VAL A 112 -9.69 -10.40 -8.77
CA VAL A 112 -9.11 -10.73 -10.07
C VAL A 112 -10.02 -11.73 -10.77
N ASN A 113 -10.46 -11.38 -11.99
CA ASN A 113 -11.07 -12.35 -12.88
C ASN A 113 -9.96 -13.14 -13.58
N TRP A 114 -9.59 -14.28 -12.99
CA TRP A 114 -8.55 -15.16 -13.52
C TRP A 114 -8.85 -15.68 -14.93
N GLU A 115 -10.13 -15.85 -15.30
CA GLU A 115 -10.50 -16.31 -16.65
C GLU A 115 -10.11 -15.30 -17.72
N LYS A 116 -10.20 -13.99 -17.45
CA LYS A 116 -9.72 -12.97 -18.41
C LYS A 116 -8.20 -12.92 -18.54
N PHE A 117 -7.47 -13.35 -17.52
CA PHE A 117 -6.01 -13.29 -17.49
C PHE A 117 -5.32 -14.38 -18.33
N PHE A 118 -6.02 -15.50 -18.61
CA PHE A 118 -5.46 -16.65 -19.33
C PHE A 118 -5.89 -16.76 -20.81
N TRP A 119 -6.73 -15.85 -21.31
CA TRP A 119 -7.28 -15.92 -22.67
C TRP A 119 -7.07 -14.66 -23.54
N GLU A 120 -6.24 -13.72 -23.12
CA GLU A 120 -5.71 -12.66 -23.99
C GLU A 120 -4.29 -13.07 -24.46
N GLU A 121 -4.23 -13.89 -25.52
CA GLU A 121 -3.05 -14.10 -26.38
C GLU A 121 -3.16 -13.27 -27.66
#